data_AF-A0AA94M1N2-F1
#
_entry.id   AF-A0AA94M1N2-F1
#
_cell.length_a   1.000
_cell.length_b   1.000
_cell.length_c   1.000
_cell.angle_alpha   90.00
_cell.angle_beta   90.00
_cell.angle_gamma   90.00
#
_symmetry.space_group_name_H-M   'P 1'
#
loop_
_entity.id
_entity.type
_entity.pdbx_description
1 polymer ?
#
loop_
_entity_poly.entity_id
_entity_poly.type
_entity_poly.pdbx_seq_one_letter_code
_entity_poly.pdbx_strand_id
1 'polypeptide(L)'
;MQNEWLTLLRKALENLPITDEDTVFLENLALVFSGHPDIFKACQLAYLDEEKEYHYHPVIGAPYDFIFDYTLGQVTIYQSDKQLILELPIFQSYLSYVDLLFGKIYPVGSIVELDKELLPDDLVAAFARENMDFNVVISGRRVLINNQTSYVDYVGYIWPYGFDFEAHPLLLSHLFIKRVISEGYTDVRDKHYCDEELRRAYYYDKIFSVMYPKGESYED
;
A
#
# COMPACT_ATOMS: atom_id res chain seq x y z
N MET A 1 -1.40 -20.42 4.03
CA MET A 1 -1.20 -18.97 4.24
C MET A 1 -2.27 -18.14 3.55
N GLN A 2 -2.43 -18.18 2.21
CA GLN A 2 -3.48 -17.38 1.52
C GLN A 2 -4.91 -17.56 2.09
N ASN A 3 -5.23 -18.77 2.55
CA ASN A 3 -6.53 -19.08 3.18
C ASN A 3 -6.72 -18.41 4.56
N GLU A 4 -5.64 -18.19 5.33
CA GLU A 4 -5.72 -17.49 6.62
C GLU A 4 -5.98 -15.99 6.41
N TRP A 5 -5.27 -15.35 5.48
CA TRP A 5 -5.42 -13.92 5.20
C TRP A 5 -6.80 -13.58 4.65
N LEU A 6 -7.35 -14.45 3.80
CA LEU A 6 -8.75 -14.36 3.39
C LEU A 6 -9.71 -14.48 4.58
N THR A 7 -9.44 -15.37 5.53
CA THR A 7 -10.28 -15.52 6.73
C THR A 7 -10.23 -14.28 7.60
N LEU A 8 -9.05 -13.65 7.77
CA LEU A 8 -8.92 -12.39 8.52
C LEU A 8 -9.58 -11.22 7.77
N LEU A 9 -9.43 -11.15 6.45
CA LEU A 9 -10.12 -10.15 5.62
C LEU A 9 -11.64 -10.27 5.80
N ARG A 10 -12.20 -11.48 5.68
CA ARG A 10 -13.63 -11.73 5.91
C ARG A 10 -14.08 -11.17 7.25
N LYS A 11 -13.37 -11.53 8.33
CA LYS A 11 -13.69 -11.05 9.69
C LYS A 11 -13.61 -9.54 9.80
N ALA A 12 -12.66 -8.89 9.13
CA ALA A 12 -12.58 -7.43 9.12
C ALA A 12 -13.78 -6.81 8.38
N LEU A 13 -14.15 -7.36 7.22
CA LEU A 13 -15.28 -6.91 6.42
C LEU A 13 -16.62 -7.10 7.16
N GLU A 14 -16.81 -8.21 7.87
CA GLU A 14 -17.99 -8.48 8.70
C GLU A 14 -18.20 -7.46 9.84
N ASN A 15 -17.16 -6.70 10.21
CA ASN A 15 -17.26 -5.61 11.20
C ASN A 15 -17.62 -4.26 10.57
N LEU A 16 -17.64 -4.15 9.24
CA LEU A 16 -18.06 -2.96 8.52
C LEU A 16 -19.58 -2.97 8.32
N PRO A 17 -20.22 -1.79 8.22
CA PRO A 17 -21.67 -1.68 8.02
C PRO A 17 -22.05 -1.95 6.55
N ILE A 18 -21.70 -3.14 6.04
CA ILE A 18 -21.94 -3.60 4.67
C ILE A 18 -22.71 -4.93 4.69
N THR A 19 -23.27 -5.34 3.54
CA THR A 19 -24.01 -6.60 3.46
C THR A 19 -23.08 -7.81 3.28
N ASP A 20 -23.62 -9.02 3.49
CA ASP A 20 -22.90 -10.26 3.20
C ASP A 20 -22.54 -10.38 1.70
N GLU A 21 -23.40 -9.86 0.81
CA GLU A 21 -23.14 -9.85 -0.63
C GLU A 21 -21.96 -8.92 -0.97
N ASP A 22 -21.92 -7.74 -0.37
CA ASP A 22 -20.82 -6.78 -0.52
C ASP A 22 -19.50 -7.36 0.03
N THR A 23 -19.57 -8.11 1.13
CA THR A 23 -18.42 -8.82 1.69
C THR A 23 -17.83 -9.79 0.69
N VAL A 24 -18.67 -10.62 0.05
CA VAL A 24 -18.22 -11.56 -0.99
C VAL A 24 -17.65 -10.82 -2.21
N PHE A 25 -18.24 -9.68 -2.60
CA PHE A 25 -17.71 -8.84 -3.67
C PHE A 25 -16.28 -8.35 -3.34
N LEU A 26 -16.09 -7.78 -2.16
CA LEU A 26 -14.82 -7.23 -1.71
C LEU A 26 -13.73 -8.29 -1.49
N GLU A 27 -14.08 -9.50 -1.07
CA GLU A 27 -13.16 -10.63 -1.01
C GLU A 27 -12.62 -11.02 -2.38
N ASN A 28 -13.51 -11.09 -3.39
CA ASN A 28 -13.11 -11.40 -4.75
C ASN A 28 -12.21 -10.30 -5.31
N LEU A 29 -12.54 -9.03 -5.06
CA LEU A 29 -11.69 -7.91 -5.46
C LEU A 29 -10.33 -7.96 -4.76
N ALA A 30 -10.27 -8.34 -3.47
CA ALA A 30 -9.01 -8.45 -2.74
C ALA A 30 -8.12 -9.57 -3.30
N LEU A 31 -8.71 -10.66 -3.79
CA LEU A 31 -7.97 -11.71 -4.49
C LEU A 31 -7.37 -11.21 -5.81
N VAL A 32 -8.11 -10.38 -6.55
CA VAL A 32 -7.58 -9.73 -7.76
C VAL A 32 -6.41 -8.82 -7.40
N PHE A 33 -6.57 -7.95 -6.40
CA PHE A 33 -5.50 -7.07 -5.91
C PHE A 33 -4.28 -7.84 -5.40
N SER A 34 -4.48 -8.95 -4.67
CA SER A 34 -3.40 -9.81 -4.21
C SER A 34 -2.63 -10.47 -5.36
N GLY A 35 -3.31 -10.81 -6.45
CA GLY A 35 -2.69 -11.40 -7.64
C GLY A 35 -2.01 -10.38 -8.55
N HIS A 36 -2.45 -9.12 -8.48
CA HIS A 36 -1.99 -8.01 -9.32
C HIS A 36 -1.69 -6.77 -8.47
N PRO A 37 -0.56 -6.74 -7.73
CA PRO A 37 -0.22 -5.65 -6.82
C PRO A 37 -0.06 -4.29 -7.51
N ASP A 38 0.31 -4.28 -8.78
CA ASP A 38 0.38 -3.09 -9.64
C ASP A 38 -1.01 -2.47 -9.85
N ILE A 39 -2.04 -3.29 -10.03
CA ILE A 39 -3.44 -2.86 -10.17
C ILE A 39 -3.99 -2.32 -8.85
N PHE A 40 -3.61 -2.94 -7.73
CA PHE A 40 -3.96 -2.43 -6.40
C PHE A 40 -3.32 -1.07 -6.13
N LYS A 41 -2.00 -0.95 -6.39
CA LYS A 41 -1.26 0.31 -6.27
C LYS A 41 -1.89 1.41 -7.13
N ALA A 42 -2.25 1.13 -8.39
CA ALA A 42 -2.88 2.11 -9.27
C ALA A 42 -4.26 2.55 -8.76
N CYS A 43 -5.07 1.64 -8.22
CA CYS A 43 -6.35 1.98 -7.59
C CYS A 43 -6.17 2.87 -6.35
N GLN A 44 -5.22 2.53 -5.47
CA GLN A 44 -4.89 3.34 -4.30
C GLN A 44 -4.41 4.74 -4.69
N LEU A 45 -3.54 4.85 -5.69
CA LEU A 45 -3.06 6.14 -6.19
C LEU A 45 -4.20 6.97 -6.79
N ALA A 46 -5.07 6.38 -7.61
CA ALA A 46 -6.22 7.10 -8.15
C ALA A 46 -7.12 7.66 -7.04
N TYR A 47 -7.36 6.87 -5.98
CA TYR A 47 -8.11 7.34 -4.82
C TYR A 47 -7.41 8.48 -4.07
N LEU A 48 -6.09 8.37 -3.85
CA LEU A 48 -5.28 9.35 -3.13
C LEU A 48 -5.05 10.66 -3.90
N ASP A 49 -4.98 10.58 -5.22
CA ASP A 49 -4.83 11.74 -6.13
C ASP A 49 -6.18 12.42 -6.44
N GLU A 50 -7.26 11.98 -5.78
CA GLU A 50 -8.64 12.45 -5.98
C GLU A 50 -9.13 12.34 -7.43
N GLU A 51 -8.66 11.32 -8.16
CA GLU A 51 -9.12 11.04 -9.52
C GLU A 51 -10.61 10.65 -9.52
N LYS A 52 -11.32 11.01 -10.58
CA LYS A 52 -12.77 10.73 -10.67
C LYS A 52 -13.08 9.27 -11.00
N GLU A 53 -12.16 8.60 -11.67
CA GLU A 53 -12.35 7.24 -12.14
C GLU A 53 -11.04 6.46 -12.20
N TYR A 54 -11.14 5.15 -12.01
CA TYR A 54 -10.07 4.19 -12.27
C TYR A 54 -10.64 2.95 -12.95
N HIS A 55 -9.98 2.51 -14.03
CA HIS A 55 -10.45 1.40 -14.86
C HIS A 55 -9.41 0.29 -14.91
N TYR A 56 -9.77 -0.89 -14.41
CA TYR A 56 -8.98 -2.10 -14.55
C TYR A 56 -9.63 -3.03 -15.59
N HIS A 57 -9.03 -3.07 -16.78
CA HIS A 57 -9.47 -3.89 -17.91
C HIS A 57 -8.43 -4.97 -18.25
N PRO A 58 -8.46 -6.13 -17.58
CA PRO A 58 -7.53 -7.20 -17.89
C PRO A 58 -7.83 -7.84 -19.25
N VAL A 59 -6.79 -8.40 -19.88
CA VAL A 59 -6.93 -9.19 -21.11
C VAL A 59 -7.75 -10.47 -20.85
N ILE A 60 -7.63 -11.05 -19.65
CA ILE A 60 -8.35 -12.25 -19.21
C ILE A 60 -8.92 -11.97 -17.82
N GLY A 61 -10.24 -12.11 -17.66
CA GLY A 61 -10.94 -11.87 -16.40
C GLY A 61 -12.04 -10.82 -16.54
N ALA A 62 -12.74 -10.55 -15.43
CA ALA A 62 -13.76 -9.50 -15.40
C ALA A 62 -13.11 -8.14 -15.14
N PRO A 63 -13.55 -7.09 -15.85
CA PRO A 63 -13.12 -5.73 -15.59
C PRO A 63 -13.67 -5.21 -14.26
N TYR A 64 -12.98 -4.21 -13.68
CA TYR A 64 -13.51 -3.41 -12.60
C TYR A 64 -13.40 -1.93 -12.94
N ASP A 65 -14.50 -1.20 -12.77
CA ASP A 65 -14.55 0.25 -12.91
C ASP A 65 -14.85 0.88 -11.55
N PHE A 66 -14.06 1.87 -11.16
CA PHE A 66 -14.22 2.61 -9.92
C PHE A 66 -14.60 4.03 -10.29
N ILE A 67 -15.73 4.52 -9.78
CA ILE A 67 -16.19 5.90 -9.94
C ILE A 67 -16.20 6.55 -8.56
N PHE A 68 -15.35 7.54 -8.36
CA PHE A 68 -15.20 8.26 -7.11
C PHE A 68 -16.04 9.54 -7.13
N ASP A 69 -17.05 9.61 -6.27
CA ASP A 69 -17.85 10.82 -6.05
C ASP A 69 -17.49 11.42 -4.69
N TYR A 70 -16.51 12.32 -4.70
CA TYR A 70 -16.08 13.05 -3.51
C TYR A 70 -17.13 14.05 -2.99
N THR A 71 -18.10 14.45 -3.83
CA THR A 71 -19.20 15.33 -3.40
C THR A 71 -20.21 14.56 -2.56
N LEU A 72 -20.53 13.34 -2.96
CA LEU A 72 -21.39 12.42 -2.20
C LEU A 72 -20.63 11.63 -1.13
N GLY A 73 -19.30 11.64 -1.16
CA GLY A 73 -18.46 10.87 -0.25
C GLY A 73 -18.57 9.36 -0.49
N GLN A 74 -18.68 8.94 -1.76
CA GLN A 74 -18.91 7.54 -2.13
C GLN A 74 -17.99 7.09 -3.28
N VAL A 75 -17.78 5.78 -3.36
CA VAL A 75 -17.24 5.11 -4.54
C VAL A 75 -18.25 4.09 -5.04
N THR A 76 -18.44 4.06 -6.36
CA THR A 76 -19.19 2.98 -7.02
C THR A 76 -18.20 2.08 -7.76
N ILE A 77 -18.24 0.78 -7.46
CA ILE A 77 -17.38 -0.24 -8.07
C ILE A 77 -18.26 -1.12 -8.94
N TYR A 78 -18.02 -1.12 -10.25
CA TYR A 78 -18.69 -1.98 -11.20
C TYR A 78 -17.85 -3.21 -11.50
N GLN A 79 -18.51 -4.36 -11.60
CA GLN A 79 -17.92 -5.58 -12.13
C GLN A 79 -18.96 -6.31 -12.98
N SER A 80 -18.78 -6.30 -14.29
CA SER A 80 -19.78 -6.86 -15.23
C SER A 80 -21.18 -6.24 -15.02
N ASP A 81 -22.15 -7.01 -14.53
CA ASP A 81 -23.53 -6.61 -14.24
C ASP A 81 -23.77 -6.24 -12.77
N LYS A 82 -22.74 -6.39 -11.92
CA LYS A 82 -22.80 -6.08 -10.49
C LYS A 82 -22.28 -4.66 -10.22
N GLN A 83 -22.86 -4.03 -9.21
CA GLN A 83 -22.37 -2.78 -8.66
C GLN A 83 -22.31 -2.87 -7.13
N LEU A 84 -21.29 -2.25 -6.56
CA LEU A 84 -21.12 -2.04 -5.14
C LEU A 84 -20.94 -0.55 -4.89
N ILE A 85 -21.72 0.02 -3.98
CA ILE A 85 -21.57 1.43 -3.56
C ILE A 85 -21.07 1.43 -2.12
N LEU A 86 -19.96 2.11 -1.86
CA LEU A 86 -19.38 2.26 -0.53
C LEU A 86 -19.21 3.74 -0.20
N GLU A 87 -19.36 4.09 1.07
CA GLU A 87 -18.84 5.35 1.59
C GLU A 87 -17.30 5.34 1.51
N LEU A 88 -16.68 6.47 1.18
CA LEU A 88 -15.21 6.57 1.06
C LEU A 88 -14.46 6.10 2.33
N PRO A 89 -14.93 6.36 3.58
CA PRO A 89 -14.27 5.82 4.77
C PRO A 89 -14.28 4.28 4.84
N ILE A 90 -15.35 3.63 4.35
CA ILE A 90 -15.45 2.17 4.28
C ILE A 90 -14.49 1.65 3.21
N PHE A 91 -14.44 2.30 2.04
CA PHE A 91 -13.50 1.95 0.98
C PHE A 91 -12.03 2.10 1.42
N GLN A 92 -11.69 3.19 2.11
CA GLN A 92 -10.35 3.39 2.67
C GLN A 92 -9.99 2.32 3.71
N SER A 93 -10.95 1.94 4.56
CA SER A 93 -10.76 0.83 5.51
C SER A 93 -10.48 -0.47 4.78
N TYR A 94 -11.24 -0.77 3.71
CA TYR A 94 -11.01 -1.91 2.85
C TYR A 94 -9.60 -1.91 2.22
N LEU A 95 -9.17 -0.80 1.61
CA LEU A 95 -7.81 -0.69 1.05
C LEU A 95 -6.74 -0.94 2.12
N SER A 96 -6.94 -0.44 3.33
CA SER A 96 -6.02 -0.63 4.46
C SER A 96 -5.92 -2.11 4.89
N TYR A 97 -7.03 -2.84 4.88
CA TYR A 97 -7.04 -4.29 5.12
C TYR A 97 -6.32 -5.06 4.02
N VAL A 98 -6.57 -4.71 2.76
CA VAL A 98 -5.92 -5.38 1.63
C VAL A 98 -4.40 -5.17 1.66
N ASP A 99 -3.95 -3.95 1.92
CA ASP A 99 -2.52 -3.64 2.02
C ASP A 99 -1.84 -4.42 3.16
N LEU A 100 -2.43 -4.42 4.35
CA LEU A 100 -1.88 -5.12 5.51
C LEU A 100 -1.80 -6.64 5.26
N LEU A 101 -2.87 -7.23 4.72
CA LEU A 101 -3.01 -8.69 4.63
C LEU A 101 -2.37 -9.29 3.37
N PHE A 102 -2.25 -8.52 2.29
CA PHE A 102 -1.76 -9.03 0.99
C PHE A 102 -0.62 -8.21 0.38
N GLY A 103 -0.34 -7.00 0.87
CA GLY A 103 0.74 -6.16 0.35
C GLY A 103 2.11 -6.84 0.46
N LYS A 104 2.97 -6.64 -0.55
CA LYS A 104 4.33 -7.20 -0.57
C LYS A 104 5.20 -6.47 0.46
N ILE A 105 5.87 -7.23 1.32
CA ILE A 105 6.84 -6.71 2.29
C ILE A 105 8.24 -7.05 1.79
N TYR A 106 8.98 -6.05 1.33
CA TYR A 106 10.36 -6.25 0.86
C TYR A 106 11.31 -6.54 2.03
N PRO A 107 12.30 -7.43 1.85
CA PRO A 107 13.30 -7.69 2.87
C PRO A 107 14.17 -6.45 3.16
N VAL A 108 14.65 -6.34 4.40
CA VAL A 108 15.67 -5.35 4.76
C VAL A 108 16.92 -5.56 3.91
N GLY A 109 17.57 -4.47 3.50
CA GLY A 109 18.70 -4.45 2.57
C GLY A 109 18.28 -4.43 1.10
N SER A 110 16.99 -4.48 0.77
CA SER A 110 16.52 -4.29 -0.60
C SER A 110 16.85 -2.89 -1.11
N ILE A 111 17.34 -2.78 -2.34
CA ILE A 111 17.54 -1.52 -3.05
C ILE A 111 16.35 -1.33 -4.00
N VAL A 112 15.66 -0.21 -3.85
CA VAL A 112 14.48 0.15 -4.63
C VAL A 112 14.68 1.46 -5.36
N GLU A 113 14.12 1.57 -6.56
CA GLU A 113 13.98 2.84 -7.28
C GLU A 113 12.64 3.45 -6.89
N LEU A 114 12.66 4.70 -6.41
CA LEU A 114 11.47 5.47 -6.14
C LEU A 114 10.91 6.09 -7.42
N ASP A 115 9.59 6.22 -7.46
CA ASP A 115 8.89 6.89 -8.55
C ASP A 115 8.92 8.40 -8.34
N LYS A 116 9.79 9.09 -9.09
CA LYS A 116 9.93 10.55 -9.02
C LYS A 116 8.61 11.32 -9.23
N GLU A 117 7.63 10.73 -9.93
CA GLU A 117 6.35 11.38 -10.22
C GLU A 117 5.40 11.38 -9.01
N LEU A 118 5.71 10.57 -7.99
CA LEU A 118 4.97 10.46 -6.73
C LEU A 118 5.69 11.14 -5.55
N LEU A 119 6.93 11.59 -5.76
CA LEU A 119 7.73 12.26 -4.73
C LEU A 119 7.43 13.77 -4.68
N PRO A 120 7.60 14.40 -3.50
CA PRO A 120 7.57 15.86 -3.38
C PRO A 120 8.60 16.56 -4.27
N ASP A 121 8.23 17.70 -4.86
CA ASP A 121 9.06 18.45 -5.82
C ASP A 121 10.40 18.92 -5.22
N ASP A 122 10.42 19.26 -3.94
CA ASP A 122 11.62 19.67 -3.20
C ASP A 122 12.59 18.50 -3.04
N LEU A 123 12.10 17.30 -2.74
CA LEU A 123 12.89 16.08 -2.71
C LEU A 123 13.44 15.76 -4.10
N VAL A 124 12.61 15.86 -5.15
CA VAL A 124 13.05 15.67 -6.55
C VAL A 124 14.16 16.67 -6.91
N ALA A 125 14.01 17.94 -6.53
CA ALA A 125 15.01 18.98 -6.77
C ALA A 125 16.31 18.75 -5.98
N ALA A 126 16.25 18.20 -4.77
CA ALA A 126 17.42 17.85 -3.96
C ALA A 126 18.24 16.74 -4.64
N PHE A 127 17.60 15.65 -5.08
CA PHE A 127 18.27 14.57 -5.82
C PHE A 127 18.90 15.07 -7.12
N ALA A 128 18.19 15.92 -7.88
CA ALA A 128 18.70 16.48 -9.13
C ALA A 128 19.94 17.37 -8.92
N ARG A 129 19.97 18.17 -7.84
CA ARG A 129 21.10 19.05 -7.50
C ARG A 129 22.39 18.28 -7.22
N GLU A 130 22.25 17.16 -6.53
CA GLU A 130 23.37 16.28 -6.17
C GLU A 130 23.69 15.25 -7.25
N ASN A 131 22.99 15.30 -8.41
CA ASN A 131 23.12 14.34 -9.50
C ASN A 131 22.97 12.88 -9.03
N MET A 132 22.01 12.64 -8.13
CA MET A 132 21.72 11.35 -7.53
C MET A 132 20.55 10.66 -8.22
N ASP A 133 20.62 9.32 -8.32
CA ASP A 133 19.47 8.50 -8.68
C ASP A 133 18.49 8.40 -7.51
N PHE A 134 17.21 8.18 -7.80
CA PHE A 134 16.13 8.00 -6.81
C PHE A 134 16.15 6.63 -6.13
N ASN A 135 17.34 6.14 -5.76
CA ASN A 135 17.54 4.82 -5.22
C ASN A 135 17.65 4.87 -3.70
N VAL A 136 16.96 3.96 -3.02
CA VAL A 136 16.97 3.85 -1.56
C VAL A 136 17.26 2.41 -1.16
N VAL A 137 18.13 2.24 -0.14
CA VAL A 137 18.28 0.97 0.57
C VAL A 137 17.31 0.93 1.75
N ILE A 138 16.45 -0.08 1.78
CA ILE A 138 15.49 -0.31 2.86
C ILE A 138 16.24 -0.80 4.10
N SER A 139 16.16 -0.05 5.20
CA SER A 139 16.76 -0.39 6.50
C SER A 139 15.74 -0.81 7.55
N GLY A 140 14.47 -0.46 7.37
CA GLY A 140 13.35 -0.85 8.23
C GLY A 140 12.11 -1.13 7.40
N ARG A 141 11.20 -1.95 7.93
CA ARG A 141 9.94 -2.33 7.28
C ARG A 141 8.81 -2.31 8.30
N ARG A 142 7.62 -1.87 7.88
CA ARG A 142 6.40 -1.72 8.69
C ARG A 142 6.73 -1.09 10.05
N VAL A 143 7.40 0.07 10.04
CA VAL A 143 7.90 0.71 11.26
C VAL A 143 6.77 1.47 11.94
N LEU A 144 6.54 1.21 13.23
CA LEU A 144 5.51 1.86 14.02
C LEU A 144 5.79 3.36 14.19
N ILE A 145 4.77 4.16 13.95
CA ILE A 145 4.77 5.62 14.06
C ILE A 145 3.49 6.08 14.78
N ASN A 146 3.34 7.39 15.01
CA ASN A 146 2.17 7.98 15.67
C ASN A 146 1.83 7.31 17.02
N ASN A 147 2.81 7.19 17.92
CA ASN A 147 2.63 6.48 19.20
C ASN A 147 2.11 5.03 19.04
N GLN A 148 2.57 4.33 18.00
CA GLN A 148 2.25 2.92 17.70
C GLN A 148 0.80 2.67 17.24
N THR A 149 0.11 3.70 16.74
CA THR A 149 -1.25 3.53 16.18
C THR A 149 -1.26 3.25 14.67
N SER A 150 -0.12 3.39 14.00
CA SER A 150 0.02 3.18 12.56
C SER A 150 1.45 2.80 12.21
N TYR A 151 1.70 2.37 10.98
CA TYR A 151 3.04 2.11 10.48
C TYR A 151 3.34 2.82 9.16
N VAL A 152 4.62 3.05 8.88
CA VAL A 152 5.14 3.32 7.53
C VAL A 152 5.70 2.05 6.92
N ASP A 153 5.52 1.85 5.61
CA ASP A 153 5.90 0.61 4.94
C ASP A 153 7.41 0.34 5.04
N TYR A 154 8.22 1.36 4.82
CA TYR A 154 9.68 1.24 4.89
C TYR A 154 10.33 2.48 5.48
N VAL A 155 11.49 2.26 6.08
CA VAL A 155 12.47 3.29 6.42
C VAL A 155 13.71 2.97 5.63
N GLY A 156 14.32 3.95 4.99
CA GLY A 156 15.51 3.72 4.17
C GLY A 156 16.44 4.90 4.04
N TYR A 157 17.59 4.66 3.43
CA TYR A 157 18.61 5.66 3.17
C TYR A 157 18.96 5.74 1.69
N ILE A 158 19.32 6.93 1.22
CA ILE A 158 19.71 7.14 -0.17
C ILE A 158 20.89 6.23 -0.52
N TRP A 159 20.78 5.46 -1.60
CA TRP A 159 21.84 4.60 -2.10
C TRP A 159 22.73 5.37 -3.10
N PRO A 160 24.07 5.24 -3.05
CA PRO A 160 24.88 4.34 -2.22
C PRO A 160 25.38 4.94 -0.89
N TYR A 161 24.95 6.15 -0.53
CA TYR A 161 25.47 6.89 0.63
C TYR A 161 25.12 6.24 1.97
N GLY A 162 23.90 5.70 2.09
CA GLY A 162 23.45 5.03 3.30
C GLY A 162 23.26 5.99 4.48
N PHE A 163 23.48 5.47 5.68
CA PHE A 163 23.44 6.25 6.92
C PHE A 163 24.81 6.91 7.17
N ASP A 164 24.82 8.24 7.25
CA ASP A 164 25.93 9.02 7.79
C ASP A 164 25.41 9.96 8.90
N PHE A 165 26.27 10.79 9.49
CA PHE A 165 25.89 11.66 10.62
C PHE A 165 24.92 12.80 10.25
N GLU A 166 24.74 13.09 8.95
CA GLU A 166 23.89 14.18 8.46
C GLU A 166 22.65 13.65 7.72
N ALA A 167 22.69 12.41 7.24
CA ALA A 167 21.63 11.75 6.48
C ALA A 167 20.48 11.30 7.39
N HIS A 168 19.33 11.91 7.18
CA HIS A 168 18.09 11.50 7.82
C HIS A 168 17.45 10.33 7.06
N PRO A 169 16.83 9.37 7.76
CA PRO A 169 16.13 8.29 7.09
C PRO A 169 14.91 8.82 6.33
N LEU A 170 14.63 8.25 5.18
CA LEU A 170 13.41 8.48 4.43
C LEU A 170 12.32 7.51 4.90
N LEU A 171 11.17 8.06 5.25
CA LEU A 171 9.94 7.31 5.46
C LEU A 171 9.29 7.06 4.10
N LEU A 172 9.06 5.80 3.76
CA LEU A 172 8.62 5.40 2.41
C LEU A 172 7.34 4.57 2.48
N SER A 173 6.34 4.99 1.69
CA SER A 173 5.24 4.11 1.32
C SER A 173 5.68 3.15 0.21
N HIS A 174 5.13 1.93 0.21
CA HIS A 174 5.29 1.01 -0.90
C HIS A 174 4.75 1.59 -2.22
N LEU A 175 3.78 2.52 -2.15
CA LEU A 175 3.22 3.22 -3.30
C LEU A 175 4.31 4.00 -4.06
N PHE A 176 5.34 4.51 -3.38
CA PHE A 176 6.42 5.26 -4.02
C PHE A 176 7.46 4.37 -4.70
N ILE A 177 7.42 3.05 -4.50
CA ILE A 177 8.39 2.14 -5.12
C ILE A 177 7.99 1.90 -6.59
N LYS A 178 8.83 2.36 -7.51
CA LYS A 178 8.67 2.11 -8.94
C LYS A 178 9.08 0.68 -9.30
N ARG A 179 10.22 0.23 -8.80
CA ARG A 179 10.70 -1.15 -8.94
C ARG A 179 11.76 -1.51 -7.90
N VAL A 180 11.95 -2.80 -7.70
CA VAL A 180 13.10 -3.33 -6.95
C VAL A 180 14.28 -3.47 -7.90
N ILE A 181 15.42 -2.86 -7.53
CA ILE A 181 16.69 -3.02 -8.24
C ILE A 181 17.39 -4.29 -7.78
N SER A 182 17.45 -4.49 -6.46
CA SER A 182 18.02 -5.68 -5.84
C SER A 182 17.20 -6.03 -4.61
N GLU A 183 16.71 -7.27 -4.53
CA GLU A 183 16.02 -7.74 -3.34
C GLU A 183 17.04 -8.08 -2.24
N GLY A 184 16.73 -7.71 -1.00
CA GLY A 184 17.53 -8.03 0.18
C GLY A 184 17.48 -9.52 0.51
N TYR A 185 18.31 -9.94 1.46
CA TYR A 185 18.34 -11.33 1.90
C TYR A 185 17.03 -11.71 2.61
N THR A 186 16.49 -12.88 2.29
CA THR A 186 15.32 -13.46 2.96
C THR A 186 15.50 -14.97 3.11
N ASP A 187 15.07 -15.52 4.25
CA ASP A 187 15.05 -16.94 4.55
C ASP A 187 13.66 -17.37 5.07
N VAL A 188 13.54 -18.64 5.50
CA VAL A 188 12.26 -19.17 6.01
C VAL A 188 11.80 -18.43 7.27
N ARG A 189 12.74 -18.02 8.13
CA ARG A 189 12.43 -17.31 9.38
C ARG A 189 11.94 -15.90 9.09
N ASP A 190 12.62 -15.20 8.19
CA ASP A 190 12.25 -13.86 7.74
C ASP A 190 10.86 -13.84 7.12
N LYS A 191 10.57 -14.80 6.24
CA LYS A 191 9.25 -14.97 5.63
C LYS A 191 8.18 -15.29 6.67
N HIS A 192 8.42 -16.23 7.58
CA HIS A 192 7.47 -16.56 8.64
C HIS A 192 7.15 -15.35 9.52
N TYR A 193 8.17 -14.59 9.92
CA TYR A 193 7.97 -13.37 10.69
C TYR A 193 7.12 -12.34 9.93
N CYS A 194 7.46 -12.03 8.67
CA CYS A 194 6.75 -11.00 7.90
C CYS A 194 5.35 -11.42 7.50
N ASP A 195 5.24 -12.63 6.94
CA ASP A 195 4.00 -13.09 6.34
C ASP A 195 3.02 -13.62 7.38
N GLU A 196 3.46 -14.03 8.58
CA GLU A 196 2.56 -14.54 9.61
C GLU A 196 2.53 -13.67 10.88
N GLU A 197 3.64 -13.59 11.61
CA GLU A 197 3.66 -12.97 12.95
C GLU A 197 3.32 -11.47 12.89
N LEU A 198 3.98 -10.73 12.01
CA LEU A 198 3.85 -9.28 11.88
C LEU A 198 2.44 -8.86 11.42
N ARG A 199 1.94 -9.46 10.33
CA ARG A 199 0.58 -9.16 9.81
C ARG A 199 -0.48 -9.46 10.85
N ARG A 200 -0.36 -10.62 11.53
CA ARG A 200 -1.33 -11.04 12.55
C ARG A 200 -1.33 -10.09 13.74
N ALA A 201 -0.15 -9.70 14.24
CA ALA A 201 -0.04 -8.72 15.32
C ALA A 201 -0.70 -7.40 14.95
N TYR A 202 -0.35 -6.84 13.79
CA TYR A 202 -0.86 -5.53 13.37
C TYR A 202 -2.37 -5.55 13.09
N TYR A 203 -2.88 -6.65 12.55
CA TYR A 203 -4.32 -6.83 12.37
C TYR A 203 -5.07 -6.78 13.71
N TYR A 204 -4.63 -7.53 14.71
CA TYR A 204 -5.31 -7.59 16.01
C TYR A 204 -5.17 -6.28 16.81
N ASP A 205 -4.02 -5.62 16.70
CA ASP A 205 -3.76 -4.34 17.35
C ASP A 205 -4.36 -3.15 16.57
N LYS A 206 -5.00 -3.40 15.42
CA LYS A 206 -5.62 -2.41 14.53
C LYS A 206 -4.62 -1.35 14.04
N ILE A 207 -3.41 -1.79 13.71
CA ILE A 207 -2.33 -0.95 13.21
C ILE A 207 -2.30 -1.08 11.67
N PHE A 208 -2.54 0.03 10.98
CA PHE A 208 -2.60 0.08 9.52
C PHE A 208 -1.54 1.01 8.95
N SER A 209 -1.30 0.88 7.64
CA SER A 209 -0.39 1.75 6.91
C SER A 209 -0.90 3.18 6.96
N VAL A 210 0.00 4.13 7.18
CA VAL A 210 -0.34 5.52 6.92
C VAL A 210 -0.40 5.70 5.40
N MET A 211 -1.60 5.97 4.91
CA MET A 211 -1.81 6.33 3.51
C MET A 211 -1.44 7.81 3.38
N TYR A 212 -0.29 8.08 2.76
CA TYR A 212 0.19 9.45 2.55
C TYR A 212 -0.28 9.94 1.17
N PRO A 213 -1.05 11.04 1.08
CA PRO A 213 -1.35 11.66 -0.19
C PRO A 213 -0.07 12.20 -0.85
N LYS A 214 -0.12 12.35 -2.17
CA LYS A 214 1.00 12.83 -2.99
C LYS A 214 1.46 14.23 -2.56
N GLY A 215 2.77 14.41 -2.44
CA GLY A 215 3.38 15.75 -2.27
C GLY A 215 3.51 16.26 -0.84
N GLU A 216 3.16 15.48 0.19
CA GLU A 216 3.45 15.84 1.58
C GLU A 216 4.82 15.25 2.01
N SER A 217 5.74 16.13 2.40
CA SER A 217 6.95 15.76 3.14
C SER A 217 6.64 15.77 4.63
N TYR A 218 7.05 14.75 5.38
CA TYR A 218 6.89 14.78 6.84
C TYR A 218 8.27 14.88 7.51
N GLU A 219 8.45 16.00 8.22
CA GLU A 219 9.37 16.10 9.34
C GLU A 219 8.76 15.38 10.55
N ASP A 220 9.58 14.66 11.31
CA ASP A 220 9.22 14.12 12.64
C ASP A 220 8.97 15.25 13.67
#